data_AF-A0A5B6TWJ0-F1
#
_entry.id   AF-A0A5B6TWJ0-F1
#
_cell.length_a   1.000
_cell.length_b   1.000
_cell.length_c   1.000
_cell.angle_alpha   90.00
_cell.angle_beta   90.00
_cell.angle_gamma   90.00
#
_symmetry.space_group_name_H-M   'P 1'
#
loop_
_entity.id
_entity.type
_entity.pdbx_description
1 polymer ?
#
loop_
_entity_poly.entity_id
_entity_poly.type
_entity_poly.pdbx_seq_one_letter_code
_entity_poly.pdbx_strand_id
1 'polypeptide(L)'
;MFMTSCSNDEDPIPTNEEELITTVQLYFNPINAAGNIPTATYRDIDGPGGQAPTITPVQLNPNTNYALSVTVLDESKTPVGEITEEVEEEGDEHQFFYVPSSGLNLTVTYNDADKNNLPMGINNLATTGAASAGTLKVVLKHQPGQKSATSTVNTGETDVEVSFPITIQ
;
A
#
# COMPACT_ATOMS: atom_id res chain seq x y z
N MET A 1 14.64 30.62 48.13
CA MET A 1 15.52 29.71 47.39
C MET A 1 14.63 28.94 46.44
N PHE A 2 14.64 29.33 45.16
CA PHE A 2 13.84 28.71 44.11
C PHE A 2 14.60 27.48 43.61
N MET A 3 14.02 26.29 43.77
CA MET A 3 14.49 25.07 43.11
C MET A 3 13.54 24.83 41.94
N THR A 4 13.91 25.36 40.79
CA THR A 4 13.18 25.17 39.53
C THR A 4 13.50 23.78 38.99
N SER A 5 12.45 22.97 38.88
CA SER A 5 12.41 21.70 38.15
C SER A 5 12.89 21.91 36.71
N CYS A 6 13.90 21.18 36.26
CA CYS A 6 14.20 21.02 34.84
C CYS A 6 13.57 19.71 34.38
N SER A 7 12.43 19.84 33.71
CA SER A 7 11.78 18.78 32.95
C SER A 7 12.55 18.62 31.65
N ASN A 8 13.33 17.55 31.54
CA ASN A 8 13.89 17.09 30.27
C ASN A 8 13.23 15.75 29.94
N ASP A 9 11.92 15.77 29.68
CA ASP A 9 11.27 14.75 28.88
C ASP A 9 11.24 15.30 27.45
N GLU A 10 12.37 15.23 26.76
CA GLU A 10 12.31 15.07 25.32
C GLU A 10 11.95 13.60 25.13
N ASP A 11 10.68 13.34 24.85
CA ASP A 11 10.24 12.02 24.42
C ASP A 11 11.20 11.55 23.31
N PRO A 12 11.82 10.37 23.44
CA PRO A 12 12.66 9.86 22.37
C PRO A 12 11.80 9.84 21.11
N ILE A 13 12.30 10.50 20.04
CA ILE A 13 11.72 10.36 18.70
C ILE A 13 11.56 8.86 18.50
N PRO A 14 10.35 8.34 18.19
CA PRO A 14 10.17 6.93 17.93
C PRO A 14 11.25 6.53 16.93
N THR A 15 12.09 5.57 17.31
CA THR A 15 12.94 4.91 16.32
C THR A 15 11.96 4.29 15.34
N ASN A 16 11.96 4.78 14.09
CA ASN A 16 11.18 4.21 12.99
C ASN A 16 11.60 2.73 12.86
N GLU A 17 10.86 1.85 13.51
CA GLU A 17 11.08 0.41 13.46
C GLU A 17 10.52 -0.07 12.12
N GLU A 18 11.32 -0.82 11.34
CA GLU A 18 10.81 -1.47 10.13
C GLU A 18 9.56 -2.31 10.46
N GLU A 19 8.40 -1.89 9.96
CA GLU A 19 7.14 -2.52 10.32
C GLU A 19 6.89 -3.79 9.51
N LEU A 20 6.58 -4.88 10.19
CA LEU A 20 6.34 -6.17 9.56
C LEU A 20 4.97 -6.19 8.87
N ILE A 21 4.97 -6.12 7.53
CA ILE A 21 3.75 -6.27 6.73
C ILE A 21 3.56 -7.74 6.34
N THR A 22 2.57 -8.38 6.95
CA THR A 22 2.20 -9.78 6.67
C THR A 22 1.08 -9.91 5.64
N THR A 23 0.25 -8.88 5.50
CA THR A 23 -0.95 -8.93 4.67
C THR A 23 -1.11 -7.65 3.87
N VAL A 24 -1.44 -7.80 2.59
CA VAL A 24 -1.75 -6.69 1.67
C VAL A 24 -3.09 -6.99 1.01
N GLN A 25 -4.03 -6.06 1.12
CA GLN A 25 -5.36 -6.17 0.52
C GLN A 25 -5.61 -5.03 -0.44
N LEU A 26 -6.06 -5.34 -1.66
CA LEU A 26 -6.48 -4.36 -2.65
C LEU A 26 -8.00 -4.44 -2.83
N TYR A 27 -8.68 -3.31 -2.72
CA TYR A 27 -10.13 -3.20 -2.90
C TYR A 27 -10.44 -2.40 -4.15
N PHE A 28 -11.14 -3.00 -5.11
CA PHE A 28 -11.52 -2.34 -6.36
C PHE A 28 -13.01 -1.98 -6.30
N ASN A 29 -13.38 -0.80 -5.81
CA ASN A 29 -14.79 -0.40 -5.71
C ASN A 29 -15.29 0.27 -7.02
N PRO A 30 -16.21 -0.33 -7.80
CA PRO A 30 -16.68 0.27 -9.05
C PRO A 30 -17.38 1.62 -8.83
N ILE A 31 -16.94 2.67 -9.51
CA ILE A 31 -17.43 4.05 -9.24
C ILE A 31 -18.86 4.28 -9.73
N ASN A 32 -19.28 3.60 -10.80
CA ASN A 32 -20.59 3.82 -11.44
C ASN A 32 -21.52 2.59 -11.39
N ALA A 33 -21.21 1.63 -10.52
CA ALA A 33 -22.02 0.42 -10.38
C ALA A 33 -22.06 0.01 -8.90
N ALA A 34 -23.27 -0.25 -8.40
CA ALA A 34 -23.41 -0.96 -7.13
C ALA A 34 -23.12 -2.45 -7.36
N GLY A 35 -22.45 -3.09 -6.41
CA GLY A 35 -22.15 -4.51 -6.51
C GLY A 35 -21.07 -4.97 -5.55
N ASN A 36 -20.57 -6.17 -5.79
CA ASN A 36 -19.43 -6.71 -5.07
C ASN A 36 -18.20 -5.84 -5.35
N ILE A 37 -17.34 -5.68 -4.34
CA ILE A 37 -16.02 -5.05 -4.45
C ILE A 37 -15.03 -6.20 -4.69
N PRO A 38 -14.48 -6.37 -5.90
CA PRO A 38 -13.40 -7.33 -6.09
C PRO A 38 -12.23 -7.00 -5.17
N THR A 39 -11.76 -8.02 -4.46
CA THR A 39 -10.63 -7.90 -3.52
C THR A 39 -9.52 -8.86 -3.94
N ALA A 40 -8.30 -8.35 -4.03
CA ALA A 40 -7.09 -9.17 -4.08
C ALA A 40 -6.45 -9.20 -2.70
N THR A 41 -5.91 -10.34 -2.27
CA THR A 41 -5.30 -10.48 -0.95
C THR A 41 -4.02 -11.28 -1.05
N TYR A 42 -2.95 -10.76 -0.46
CA TYR A 42 -1.71 -11.44 -0.15
C TYR A 42 -1.64 -11.63 1.36
N ARG A 43 -1.19 -12.80 1.79
CA ARG A 43 -1.06 -13.12 3.22
C ARG A 43 0.10 -14.08 3.47
N ASP A 44 1.02 -13.66 4.31
CA ASP A 44 2.22 -14.37 4.76
C ASP A 44 2.48 -14.06 6.24
N ILE A 45 1.89 -14.87 7.13
CA ILE A 45 1.88 -14.58 8.57
C ILE A 45 3.16 -15.05 9.28
N ASP A 46 3.86 -16.04 8.72
CA ASP A 46 5.12 -16.55 9.23
C ASP A 46 6.35 -15.95 8.52
N GLY A 47 6.12 -15.16 7.48
CA GLY A 47 7.11 -14.32 6.83
C GLY A 47 8.09 -15.09 5.95
N PRO A 48 9.09 -14.39 5.39
CA PRO A 48 10.04 -14.97 4.46
C PRO A 48 10.77 -16.20 5.04
N GLY A 49 10.72 -17.32 4.32
CA GLY A 49 11.35 -18.59 4.73
C GLY A 49 10.44 -19.54 5.49
N GLY A 50 9.22 -19.10 5.84
CA GLY A 50 8.13 -19.93 6.33
C GLY A 50 7.36 -20.65 5.20
N GLN A 51 6.06 -20.78 5.38
CA GLN A 51 5.16 -21.26 4.33
C GLN A 51 5.09 -20.26 3.18
N ALA A 52 4.73 -20.77 2.00
CA ALA A 52 4.50 -19.88 0.87
C ALA A 52 3.29 -18.96 1.15
N PRO A 53 3.35 -17.68 0.72
CA PRO A 53 2.23 -16.77 0.86
C PRO A 53 0.98 -17.29 0.13
N THR A 54 -0.19 -16.99 0.67
CA THR A 54 -1.45 -17.17 -0.06
C THR A 54 -1.78 -15.91 -0.83
N ILE A 55 -2.06 -16.04 -2.13
CA ILE A 55 -2.48 -14.92 -2.99
C ILE A 55 -3.81 -15.25 -3.66
N THR A 56 -4.82 -14.41 -3.41
CA THR A 56 -6.13 -14.51 -4.07
C THR A 56 -6.13 -13.67 -5.35
N PRO A 57 -6.36 -14.29 -6.54
CA PRO A 57 -6.47 -13.55 -7.78
C PRO A 57 -7.75 -12.71 -7.81
N VAL A 58 -7.75 -11.63 -8.58
CA VAL A 58 -8.93 -10.76 -8.74
C VAL A 58 -9.38 -10.70 -10.20
N GLN A 59 -10.70 -10.76 -10.40
CA GLN A 59 -11.34 -10.50 -11.67
C GLN A 59 -11.96 -9.10 -11.66
N LEU A 60 -11.64 -8.30 -12.67
CA LEU A 60 -12.22 -6.99 -12.91
C LEU A 60 -13.02 -7.00 -14.22
N ASN A 61 -14.01 -6.13 -14.30
CA ASN A 61 -14.78 -5.91 -15.51
C ASN A 61 -13.96 -5.06 -16.50
N PRO A 62 -14.09 -5.27 -17.81
CA PRO A 62 -13.45 -4.43 -18.82
C PRO A 62 -14.05 -3.02 -18.84
N ASN A 63 -13.26 -2.04 -19.30
CA ASN A 63 -13.68 -0.66 -19.52
C ASN A 63 -14.38 0.00 -18.31
N THR A 64 -13.88 -0.28 -17.11
CA THR A 64 -14.49 0.11 -15.84
C THR A 64 -13.52 0.93 -14.98
N ASN A 65 -14.06 1.95 -14.31
CA ASN A 65 -13.33 2.75 -13.34
C ASN A 65 -13.64 2.26 -11.92
N TYR A 66 -12.59 2.06 -11.13
CA TYR A 66 -12.64 1.62 -9.75
C TYR A 66 -11.95 2.64 -8.85
N ALA A 67 -12.56 2.97 -7.72
CA ALA A 67 -11.84 3.51 -6.58
C ALA A 67 -11.03 2.36 -5.98
N LEU A 68 -9.71 2.39 -6.16
CA LEU A 68 -8.78 1.39 -5.66
C LEU A 68 -8.22 1.87 -4.32
N SER A 69 -8.35 1.08 -3.27
CA SER A 69 -7.64 1.30 -2.01
C SER A 69 -6.77 0.10 -1.63
N VAL A 70 -5.71 0.36 -0.87
CA VAL A 70 -4.86 -0.67 -0.25
C VAL A 70 -4.97 -0.60 1.27
N THR A 71 -4.91 -1.77 1.90
CA THR A 71 -4.75 -1.92 3.35
C THR A 71 -3.59 -2.88 3.61
N VAL A 72 -2.75 -2.57 4.58
CA VAL A 72 -1.62 -3.39 5.02
C VAL A 72 -1.71 -3.69 6.51
N LEU A 73 -1.40 -4.92 6.89
CA LEU A 73 -1.59 -5.42 8.27
C LEU A 73 -0.40 -6.26 8.75
N ASP A 74 -0.20 -6.25 10.06
CA ASP A 74 0.61 -7.20 10.81
C ASP A 74 -0.30 -8.19 11.57
N GLU A 75 -0.68 -9.26 10.89
CA GLU A 75 -1.46 -10.36 11.46
C GLU A 75 -0.63 -11.31 12.35
N SER A 76 0.69 -11.08 12.50
CA SER A 76 1.51 -11.85 13.45
C SER A 76 1.29 -11.42 14.90
N LYS A 77 0.84 -10.18 15.11
CA LYS A 77 0.55 -9.59 16.42
C LYS A 77 -0.86 -9.96 16.93
N THR A 78 -1.08 -9.79 18.23
CA THR A 78 -2.41 -9.91 18.86
C THR A 78 -2.60 -8.77 19.87
N PRO A 79 -3.47 -7.77 19.58
CA PRO A 79 -4.32 -7.65 18.39
C PRO A 79 -3.54 -7.49 17.09
N VAL A 80 -4.19 -7.76 15.94
CA VAL A 80 -3.63 -7.52 14.60
C VAL A 80 -3.23 -6.05 14.49
N GLY A 81 -2.00 -5.78 14.05
CA GLY A 81 -1.52 -4.44 13.78
C GLY A 81 -2.13 -3.91 12.50
N GLU A 82 -2.71 -2.71 12.55
CA GLU A 82 -3.16 -1.96 11.38
C GLU A 82 -2.00 -1.04 10.99
N ILE A 83 -1.36 -1.33 9.86
CA ILE A 83 -0.13 -0.63 9.43
C ILE A 83 -0.48 0.50 8.42
N THR A 84 -1.71 0.53 7.90
CA THR A 84 -2.12 1.57 6.94
C THR A 84 -2.21 2.95 7.60
N GLU A 85 -2.63 3.01 8.87
CA GLU A 85 -2.71 4.22 9.69
C GLU A 85 -1.30 4.80 9.91
N GLU A 86 -0.33 3.97 10.28
CA GLU A 86 1.08 4.36 10.41
C GLU A 86 1.64 4.87 9.07
N VAL A 87 1.35 4.18 7.95
CA VAL A 87 1.72 4.63 6.59
C VAL A 87 1.05 5.97 6.21
N GLU A 88 -0.17 6.23 6.65
CA GLU A 88 -0.87 7.50 6.42
C GLU A 88 -0.27 8.64 7.26
N GLU A 89 0.01 8.39 8.54
CA GLU A 89 0.64 9.34 9.46
C GLU A 89 2.05 9.73 9.00
N GLU A 90 2.83 8.75 8.55
CA GLU A 90 4.15 8.91 7.96
C GLU A 90 4.11 9.09 6.44
N GLY A 91 2.99 9.62 5.92
CA GLY A 91 2.73 9.74 4.50
C GLY A 91 3.79 10.55 3.74
N ASP A 92 4.55 11.45 4.37
CA ASP A 92 5.66 12.16 3.72
C ASP A 92 6.96 11.35 3.59
N GLU A 93 7.00 10.14 4.13
CA GLU A 93 8.10 9.18 4.03
C GLU A 93 7.68 7.94 3.26
N HIS A 94 6.39 7.59 3.26
CA HIS A 94 5.88 6.40 2.58
C HIS A 94 5.20 6.68 1.23
N GLN A 95 5.34 5.73 0.30
CA GLN A 95 4.58 5.73 -0.95
C GLN A 95 4.37 4.32 -1.51
N PHE A 96 3.12 4.00 -1.85
CA PHE A 96 2.76 2.84 -2.67
C PHE A 96 2.97 3.11 -4.17
N PHE A 97 3.50 2.11 -4.86
CA PHE A 97 3.68 2.09 -6.31
C PHE A 97 2.93 0.92 -6.92
N TYR A 98 2.30 1.18 -8.08
CA TYR A 98 1.47 0.24 -8.81
C TYR A 98 2.03 0.02 -10.22
N VAL A 99 2.53 -1.17 -10.50
CA VAL A 99 3.18 -1.51 -11.76
C VAL A 99 2.46 -2.68 -12.44
N PRO A 100 1.51 -2.39 -13.36
CA PRO A 100 0.90 -3.40 -14.21
C PRO A 100 1.95 -4.09 -15.09
N SER A 101 1.86 -5.42 -15.23
CA SER A 101 2.67 -6.18 -16.18
C SER A 101 2.37 -5.77 -17.63
N SER A 102 3.35 -5.94 -18.52
CA SER A 102 3.13 -5.75 -19.96
C SER A 102 1.94 -6.59 -20.45
N GLY A 103 0.99 -5.96 -21.13
CA GLY A 103 -0.22 -6.60 -21.66
C GLY A 103 -1.42 -6.63 -20.72
N LEU A 104 -1.27 -6.26 -19.44
CA LEU A 104 -2.42 -6.01 -18.57
C LEU A 104 -2.99 -4.62 -18.88
N ASN A 105 -4.22 -4.57 -19.38
CA ASN A 105 -4.90 -3.31 -19.72
C ASN A 105 -5.46 -2.63 -18.47
N LEU A 106 -4.59 -2.30 -17.52
CA LEU A 106 -4.91 -1.63 -16.27
C LEU A 106 -4.02 -0.39 -16.14
N THR A 107 -4.61 0.75 -15.79
CA THR A 107 -3.89 1.96 -15.39
C THR A 107 -4.29 2.31 -13.97
N VAL A 108 -3.33 2.71 -13.14
CA VAL A 108 -3.56 3.20 -11.79
C VAL A 108 -3.04 4.63 -11.69
N THR A 109 -3.85 5.53 -11.17
CA THR A 109 -3.49 6.92 -10.91
C THR A 109 -3.76 7.27 -9.46
N TYR A 110 -2.81 7.89 -8.79
CA TYR A 110 -2.94 8.32 -7.40
C TYR A 110 -4.12 9.28 -7.23
N ASN A 111 -4.88 9.11 -6.16
CA ASN A 111 -6.04 9.95 -5.82
C ASN A 111 -6.01 10.39 -4.34
N ASP A 112 -4.82 10.40 -3.75
CA ASP A 112 -4.50 10.95 -2.44
C ASP A 112 -3.17 11.70 -2.49
N ALA A 113 -2.87 12.43 -1.43
CA ALA A 113 -1.59 13.09 -1.24
C ALA A 113 -1.29 13.29 0.24
N ASP A 114 0.00 13.34 0.57
CA ASP A 114 0.50 13.70 1.90
C ASP A 114 0.47 15.22 2.14
N LYS A 115 0.99 15.64 3.31
CA LYS A 115 1.09 17.05 3.72
C LYS A 115 1.90 17.94 2.77
N ASN A 116 2.75 17.35 1.92
CA ASN A 116 3.59 18.03 0.93
C ASN A 116 2.97 18.00 -0.48
N ASN A 117 1.73 17.52 -0.63
CA ASN A 117 1.05 17.27 -1.90
C ASN A 117 1.77 16.24 -2.79
N LEU A 118 2.48 15.29 -2.19
CA LEU A 118 3.06 14.15 -2.91
C LEU A 118 2.16 12.92 -2.74
N PRO A 119 2.05 12.05 -3.76
CA PRO A 119 1.18 10.87 -3.67
C PRO A 119 1.59 9.92 -2.54
N MET A 120 0.62 9.38 -1.81
CA MET A 120 0.83 8.28 -0.86
C MET A 120 0.50 6.95 -1.52
N GLY A 121 -0.55 6.93 -2.35
CA GLY A 121 -1.03 5.75 -3.05
C GLY A 121 -1.81 4.78 -2.18
N ILE A 122 -2.34 5.20 -1.03
CA ILE A 122 -3.32 4.42 -0.27
C ILE A 122 -4.65 4.38 -1.04
N ASN A 123 -5.05 5.51 -1.62
CA ASN A 123 -6.25 5.67 -2.44
C ASN A 123 -5.91 6.08 -3.87
N ASN A 124 -6.52 5.41 -4.83
CA ASN A 124 -6.20 5.50 -6.25
C ASN A 124 -7.46 5.41 -7.11
N LEU A 125 -7.33 5.82 -8.36
CA LEU A 125 -8.26 5.47 -9.43
C LEU A 125 -7.60 4.39 -10.31
N ALA A 126 -8.27 3.24 -10.41
CA ALA A 126 -7.89 2.15 -11.30
C ALA A 126 -8.85 2.10 -12.50
N THR A 127 -8.31 2.17 -13.71
CA THR A 127 -9.07 2.12 -14.97
C THR A 127 -8.69 0.88 -15.76
N THR A 128 -9.66 0.00 -15.99
CA THR A 128 -9.49 -1.17 -16.87
C THR A 128 -9.82 -0.83 -18.32
N GLY A 129 -9.11 -1.45 -19.26
CA GLY A 129 -9.41 -1.40 -20.71
C GLY A 129 -10.09 -2.68 -21.19
N ALA A 130 -9.75 -3.10 -22.42
CA ALA A 130 -10.24 -4.36 -22.99
C ALA A 130 -9.76 -5.58 -22.19
N ALA A 131 -10.44 -6.71 -22.38
CA ALA A 131 -10.12 -7.97 -21.73
C ALA A 131 -8.64 -8.33 -21.88
N SER A 132 -8.01 -8.73 -20.78
CA SER A 132 -6.58 -9.06 -20.69
C SER A 132 -6.31 -9.78 -19.38
N ALA A 133 -5.12 -10.36 -19.24
CA ALA A 133 -4.67 -10.96 -17.99
C ALA A 133 -3.19 -10.66 -17.76
N GLY A 134 -2.80 -10.58 -16.50
CA GLY A 134 -1.43 -10.28 -16.11
C GLY A 134 -1.30 -10.15 -14.60
N THR A 135 -0.28 -9.42 -14.16
CA THR A 135 -0.08 -9.13 -12.74
C THR A 135 -0.03 -7.64 -12.48
N LEU A 136 -0.50 -7.22 -11.29
CA LEU A 136 -0.25 -5.90 -10.75
C LEU A 136 0.77 -6.04 -9.63
N LYS A 137 1.96 -5.48 -9.84
CA LYS A 137 2.97 -5.40 -8.77
C LYS A 137 2.67 -4.18 -7.90
N VAL A 138 2.51 -4.39 -6.60
CA VAL A 138 2.31 -3.36 -5.59
C VAL A 138 3.55 -3.33 -4.70
N VAL A 139 4.12 -2.15 -4.51
CA VAL A 139 5.34 -1.96 -3.71
C VAL A 139 5.11 -0.80 -2.76
N LEU A 140 5.28 -1.02 -1.45
CA LEU A 140 5.42 0.06 -0.49
C LEU A 140 6.90 0.42 -0.36
N LYS A 141 7.19 1.71 -0.42
CA LYS A 141 8.54 2.25 -0.24
C LYS A 141 8.57 3.20 0.95
N HIS A 142 9.51 2.96 1.85
CA HIS A 142 9.90 3.86 2.93
C HIS A 142 11.06 4.76 2.46
N GLN A 143 10.87 6.07 2.50
CA GLN A 143 11.71 7.09 1.84
C GLN A 143 12.01 8.31 2.74
N PRO A 144 12.46 8.13 4.00
CA PRO A 144 12.63 9.23 4.94
C PRO A 144 13.66 10.23 4.42
N GLY A 145 13.23 11.50 4.29
CA GLY A 145 14.03 12.58 3.70
C GLY A 145 14.36 12.44 2.20
N GLN A 146 13.85 11.40 1.52
CA GLN A 146 14.08 11.13 0.09
C GLN A 146 12.82 11.30 -0.77
N LYS A 147 11.63 11.18 -0.17
CA LYS A 147 10.37 11.30 -0.89
C LYS A 147 10.27 12.64 -1.62
N SER A 148 9.91 12.59 -2.89
CA SER A 148 9.80 13.77 -3.76
C SER A 148 8.82 13.55 -4.90
N ALA A 149 8.51 14.60 -5.65
CA ALA A 149 7.68 14.50 -6.86
C ALA A 149 8.28 13.59 -7.95
N THR A 150 9.56 13.22 -7.82
CA THR A 150 10.27 12.32 -8.73
C THR A 150 10.53 10.95 -8.12
N SER A 151 9.94 10.64 -6.95
CA SER A 151 10.05 9.32 -6.35
C SER A 151 9.56 8.23 -7.31
N THR A 152 10.31 7.13 -7.33
CA THR A 152 10.01 5.95 -8.13
C THR A 152 9.97 4.72 -7.24
N VAL A 153 9.57 3.58 -7.79
CA VAL A 153 9.66 2.28 -7.11
C VAL A 153 11.08 1.91 -6.64
N ASN A 154 12.11 2.60 -7.13
CA ASN A 154 13.51 2.39 -6.74
C ASN A 154 14.02 3.42 -5.70
N THR A 155 13.18 4.35 -5.25
CA THR A 155 13.54 5.35 -4.23
C THR A 155 13.30 4.77 -2.84
N GLY A 156 14.29 4.86 -1.94
CA GLY A 156 14.19 4.35 -0.57
C GLY A 156 14.20 2.82 -0.42
N GLU A 157 13.81 2.36 0.76
CA GLU A 157 13.77 0.94 1.17
C GLU A 157 12.42 0.31 0.83
N THR A 158 12.37 -1.02 0.71
CA THR A 158 11.14 -1.73 0.32
C THR A 158 10.56 -2.42 1.54
N ASP A 159 9.39 -1.98 1.98
CA ASP A 159 8.72 -2.59 3.15
C ASP A 159 7.89 -3.80 2.71
N VAL A 160 7.26 -3.71 1.54
CA VAL A 160 6.55 -4.85 0.93
C VAL A 160 6.56 -4.78 -0.60
N GLU A 161 6.73 -5.92 -1.26
CA GLU A 161 6.57 -6.08 -2.71
C GLU A 161 5.75 -7.35 -3.01
N VAL A 162 4.59 -7.18 -3.66
CA VAL A 162 3.66 -8.27 -3.99
C VAL A 162 3.21 -8.16 -5.44
N SER A 163 3.09 -9.29 -6.14
CA SER A 163 2.48 -9.36 -7.48
C SER A 163 1.13 -10.08 -7.44
N PHE A 164 0.05 -9.34 -7.64
CA PHE A 164 -1.31 -9.87 -7.67
C PHE A 164 -1.70 -10.31 -9.07
N PRO A 165 -2.18 -11.56 -9.28
CA PRO A 165 -2.77 -11.97 -10.55
C PRO A 165 -4.10 -11.25 -10.78
N ILE A 166 -4.23 -10.61 -11.95
CA ILE A 166 -5.44 -9.89 -12.36
C ILE A 166 -5.92 -10.42 -13.71
N THR A 167 -7.23 -10.66 -13.80
CA THR A 167 -7.92 -10.91 -15.07
C THR A 167 -8.97 -9.83 -15.30
N ILE A 168 -9.01 -9.28 -16.51
CA ILE A 168 -10.04 -8.35 -16.97
C ILE A 168 -10.92 -9.11 -17.97
N GLN A 169 -12.21 -9.33 -17.66
CA GLN A 169 -13.14 -10.07 -18.53
C GLN A 169 -14.61 -9.74 -18.26
#